data_AF-A0A3D5CWP0-F1
#
_entry.id   AF-A0A3D5CWP0-F1
#
_cell.length_a   1.000
_cell.length_b   1.000
_cell.length_c   1.000
_cell.angle_alpha   90.00
_cell.angle_beta   90.00
_cell.angle_gamma   90.00
#
_symmetry.space_group_name_H-M   'P 1'
#
loop_
_entity.id
_entity.type
_entity.pdbx_description
1 polymer ?
#
loop_
_entity_poly.entity_id
_entity_poly.type
_entity_poly.pdbx_seq_one_letter_code
_entity_poly.pdbx_strand_id
1 'polypeptide(L)'
;MKEERKLPDWLIDYAEKEDLIAELKPKHERQNFLVRDDRLDHAVAFLWKDPQTKETVGASYQGTKIDFERFGERGTYKHIDKNSTANHGFNLKIGDPKNLKFFESSIDMLSYAALNREKLQNTWLVSMEGLKHNVISHYFGEAVSELSQKQAFPQSIEICVDNDRAGHIFYEKEQLMGAVDPFTNQKVRCERGIANDWQVPKEYKVIYEEVAKEEKVTPEAIMAIHKTENNLQLTNQLVSAHKVKASFGQQLSVNDSIEAINLKDICRKVAKELKACERVDGTYDFDRFYQKKGDINAQILFSYKAE
;
A
#
# COMPACT_ATOMS: atom_id res chain seq x y z
N MET A 1 22.82 -2.49 -5.96
CA MET A 1 21.51 -1.85 -6.33
C MET A 1 21.33 -1.59 -7.84
N LYS A 2 22.34 -1.06 -8.53
CA LYS A 2 22.29 -0.77 -9.97
C LYS A 2 22.03 -1.99 -10.84
N GLU A 3 22.74 -3.08 -10.60
CA GLU A 3 22.69 -4.28 -11.46
C GLU A 3 21.49 -5.17 -11.14
N GLU A 4 21.37 -5.59 -9.87
CA GLU A 4 20.32 -6.52 -9.44
C GLU A 4 18.90 -5.91 -9.43
N ARG A 5 18.79 -4.62 -9.08
CA ARG A 5 17.50 -3.93 -8.94
C ARG A 5 17.24 -2.88 -10.03
N LYS A 6 18.19 -2.65 -10.94
CA LYS A 6 18.06 -1.75 -12.09
C LYS A 6 17.64 -0.32 -11.72
N LEU A 7 18.05 0.15 -10.54
CA LEU A 7 17.80 1.54 -10.15
C LEU A 7 18.60 2.50 -11.04
N PRO A 8 18.01 3.63 -11.46
CA PRO A 8 18.65 4.58 -12.34
C PRO A 8 19.74 5.37 -11.59
N ASP A 9 20.78 5.78 -12.33
CA ASP A 9 21.96 6.46 -11.77
C ASP A 9 21.62 7.68 -10.92
N TRP A 10 20.70 8.53 -11.37
CA TRP A 10 20.32 9.73 -10.62
C TRP A 10 19.82 9.45 -9.19
N LEU A 11 19.15 8.30 -8.98
CA LEU A 11 18.59 7.94 -7.68
C LEU A 11 19.66 7.36 -6.77
N ILE A 12 20.59 6.60 -7.35
CA ILE A 12 21.77 6.09 -6.64
C ILE A 12 22.66 7.26 -6.23
N ASP A 13 23.00 8.14 -7.17
CA ASP A 13 23.83 9.33 -6.93
C ASP A 13 23.20 10.22 -5.85
N TYR A 14 21.88 10.43 -5.89
CA TYR A 14 21.16 11.16 -4.85
C TYR A 14 21.29 10.46 -3.50
N ALA A 15 21.02 9.15 -3.45
CA ALA A 15 21.04 8.40 -2.19
C ALA A 15 22.44 8.31 -1.59
N GLU A 16 23.49 8.21 -2.41
CA GLU A 16 24.88 8.24 -1.95
C GLU A 16 25.27 9.64 -1.45
N LYS A 17 24.91 10.69 -2.19
CA LYS A 17 25.19 12.08 -1.82
C LYS A 17 24.53 12.47 -0.48
N GLU A 18 23.30 12.00 -0.26
CA GLU A 18 22.55 12.27 0.96
C GLU A 18 22.84 11.23 2.08
N ASP A 19 23.80 10.32 1.87
CA ASP A 19 24.19 9.27 2.81
C ASP A 19 22.99 8.43 3.29
N LEU A 20 22.13 8.05 2.34
CA LEU A 20 20.86 7.35 2.55
C LEU A 20 21.00 5.84 2.39
N ILE A 21 21.96 5.36 1.60
CA ILE A 21 22.16 3.93 1.35
C ILE A 21 23.62 3.53 1.50
N ALA A 22 23.85 2.31 1.98
CA ALA A 22 25.17 1.68 1.99
C ALA A 22 25.06 0.22 1.56
N GLU A 23 25.87 -0.18 0.57
CA GLU A 23 25.96 -1.58 0.17
C GLU A 23 26.86 -2.35 1.13
N LEU A 24 26.37 -3.48 1.66
CA LEU A 24 27.14 -4.32 2.56
C LEU A 24 27.96 -5.34 1.80
N LYS A 25 29.28 -5.28 1.99
CA LYS A 25 30.23 -6.30 1.52
C LYS A 25 29.91 -7.69 2.10
N PRO A 26 30.41 -8.79 1.54
CA PRO A 26 30.30 -10.11 2.17
C PRO A 26 30.94 -10.15 3.57
N LYS A 27 30.41 -10.99 4.47
CA LYS A 27 30.87 -11.13 5.87
C LYS A 27 32.39 -11.16 6.05
N HIS A 28 33.11 -11.87 5.18
CA HIS A 28 34.57 -12.04 5.27
C HIS A 28 35.37 -10.76 4.97
N GLU A 29 34.73 -9.74 4.40
CA GLU A 29 35.36 -8.45 4.04
C GLU A 29 34.96 -7.30 4.99
N ARG A 30 34.10 -7.55 5.99
CA ARG A 30 33.57 -6.51 6.87
C ARG A 30 34.46 -6.30 8.11
N GLN A 31 34.75 -5.04 8.44
CA GLN A 31 35.65 -4.69 9.55
C GLN A 31 34.97 -4.55 10.93
N ASN A 32 33.63 -4.56 11.03
CA ASN A 32 32.87 -4.25 12.26
C ASN A 32 32.08 -5.44 12.87
N PHE A 33 31.88 -5.42 14.20
CA PHE A 33 31.31 -6.51 15.01
C PHE A 33 29.78 -6.74 14.87
N LEU A 34 28.99 -5.73 14.46
CA LEU A 34 27.55 -5.88 14.17
C LEU A 34 27.29 -6.85 13.00
N VAL A 35 28.31 -7.15 12.20
CA VAL A 35 28.17 -7.64 10.83
C VAL A 35 28.68 -9.07 10.60
N ARG A 36 28.63 -9.91 11.65
CA ARG A 36 28.92 -11.36 11.57
C ARG A 36 27.77 -12.20 11.04
N ASP A 37 26.62 -11.59 10.78
CA ASP A 37 25.48 -12.23 10.14
C ASP A 37 25.71 -12.34 8.63
N ASP A 38 25.86 -13.56 8.14
CA ASP A 38 26.03 -13.82 6.70
C ASP A 38 24.73 -13.61 5.91
N ARG A 39 23.58 -13.48 6.58
CA ARG A 39 22.29 -13.17 5.93
C ARG A 39 22.27 -11.76 5.35
N LEU A 40 23.18 -10.89 5.80
CA LEU A 40 23.37 -9.54 5.30
C LEU A 40 24.34 -9.47 4.10
N ASP A 41 24.88 -10.59 3.63
CA ASP A 41 25.79 -10.61 2.47
C ASP A 41 25.07 -10.07 1.23
N HIS A 42 25.67 -9.04 0.61
CA HIS A 42 25.10 -8.28 -0.50
C HIS A 42 23.77 -7.57 -0.15
N ALA A 43 23.48 -7.36 1.12
CA ALA A 43 22.34 -6.54 1.53
C ALA A 43 22.66 -5.06 1.35
N VAL A 44 21.59 -4.26 1.27
CA VAL A 44 21.67 -2.80 1.28
C VAL A 44 21.12 -2.32 2.62
N ALA A 45 21.87 -1.45 3.28
CA ALA A 45 21.40 -0.69 4.41
C ALA A 45 20.70 0.58 3.90
N PHE A 46 19.48 0.82 4.37
CA PHE A 46 18.70 2.03 4.19
C PHE A 46 18.77 2.82 5.49
N LEU A 47 19.50 3.93 5.47
CA LEU A 47 19.75 4.76 6.64
C LEU A 47 18.58 5.73 6.85
N TRP A 48 18.03 5.74 8.05
CA TRP A 48 16.89 6.59 8.39
C TRP A 48 17.42 7.92 8.88
N LYS A 49 17.24 8.97 8.08
CA LYS A 49 17.64 10.33 8.45
C LYS A 49 16.51 11.05 9.16
N ASP A 50 16.82 11.68 10.28
CA ASP A 50 15.92 12.60 10.97
C ASP A 50 15.69 13.84 10.07
N PRO A 51 14.44 14.25 9.85
CA PRO A 51 14.13 15.35 8.95
C PRO A 51 14.68 16.70 9.40
N GLN A 52 14.77 16.92 10.73
CA GLN A 52 15.19 18.17 11.35
C GLN A 52 16.72 18.22 11.49
N THR A 53 17.32 17.18 12.07
CA THR A 53 18.76 17.17 12.41
C THR A 53 19.65 16.63 11.29
N LYS A 54 19.08 15.87 10.34
CA LYS A 54 19.80 15.10 9.32
C LYS A 54 20.70 14.00 9.87
N GLU A 55 20.60 13.69 11.15
CA GLU A 55 21.36 12.59 11.76
C GLU A 55 20.76 11.23 11.39
N THR A 56 21.60 10.20 11.34
CA THR A 56 21.14 8.82 11.17
C THR A 56 20.56 8.34 12.50
N VAL A 57 19.25 8.08 12.51
CA VAL A 57 18.49 7.67 13.70
C VAL A 57 17.99 6.22 13.63
N GLY A 58 18.34 5.49 12.59
CA GLY A 58 17.99 4.09 12.42
C GLY A 58 18.48 3.52 11.10
N ALA A 59 18.28 2.22 10.91
CA ALA A 59 18.55 1.57 9.65
C ALA A 59 17.66 0.35 9.43
N SER A 60 17.27 0.13 8.16
CA SER A 60 16.72 -1.13 7.69
C SER A 60 17.67 -1.79 6.69
N TYR A 61 17.67 -3.11 6.64
CA TYR A 61 18.52 -3.90 5.75
C TYR A 61 17.67 -4.79 4.87
N GLN A 62 18.07 -4.88 3.60
CA GLN A 62 17.36 -5.67 2.61
C GLN A 62 18.33 -6.42 1.72
N GLY A 63 18.17 -7.74 1.66
CA GLY A 63 18.88 -8.59 0.70
C GLY A 63 18.52 -8.21 -0.74
N THR A 64 19.54 -8.09 -1.59
CA THR A 64 19.36 -7.75 -3.01
C THR A 64 19.17 -8.97 -3.91
N LYS A 65 19.73 -10.12 -3.52
CA LYS A 65 19.64 -11.40 -4.24
C LYS A 65 18.54 -12.29 -3.65
N ILE A 66 17.73 -12.88 -4.53
CA ILE A 66 16.65 -13.80 -4.16
C ILE A 66 17.22 -15.21 -3.99
N ASP A 67 16.97 -15.81 -2.84
CA ASP A 67 17.36 -17.16 -2.46
C ASP A 67 16.25 -17.78 -1.58
N PHE A 68 15.33 -18.50 -2.24
CA PHE A 68 14.20 -19.15 -1.58
C PHE A 68 14.61 -20.37 -0.75
N GLU A 69 15.72 -21.04 -1.09
CA GLU A 69 16.24 -22.17 -0.30
C GLU A 69 16.70 -21.69 1.07
N ARG A 70 17.37 -20.52 1.11
CA ARG A 70 17.92 -19.96 2.34
C ARG A 70 16.93 -19.14 3.15
N PHE A 71 16.04 -18.39 2.50
CA PHE A 71 15.16 -17.40 3.16
C PHE A 71 13.67 -17.75 3.12
N GLY A 72 13.33 -18.95 2.62
CA GLY A 72 11.94 -19.41 2.51
C GLY A 72 11.12 -18.53 1.58
N GLU A 73 9.81 -18.45 1.81
CA GLU A 73 8.86 -17.73 0.94
C GLU A 73 9.23 -16.26 0.66
N ARG A 74 9.89 -15.59 1.62
CA ARG A 74 10.30 -14.19 1.48
C ARG A 74 11.44 -14.00 0.46
N GLY A 75 12.20 -15.07 0.19
CA GLY A 75 13.31 -15.09 -0.76
C GLY A 75 14.49 -14.18 -0.43
N THR A 76 14.39 -13.29 0.55
CA THR A 76 15.42 -12.33 0.93
C THR A 76 15.39 -12.08 2.44
N TYR A 77 16.55 -11.75 2.99
CA TYR A 77 16.63 -11.29 4.38
C TYR A 77 16.16 -9.83 4.51
N LYS A 78 15.34 -9.53 5.52
CA LYS A 78 14.95 -8.18 5.92
C LYS A 78 15.17 -7.99 7.42
N HIS A 79 15.74 -6.87 7.81
CA HIS A 79 16.00 -6.53 9.21
C HIS A 79 15.83 -5.04 9.47
N ILE A 80 15.45 -4.67 10.69
CA ILE A 80 15.45 -3.29 11.19
C ILE A 80 16.31 -3.28 12.45
N ASP A 81 17.24 -2.32 12.56
CA ASP A 81 18.10 -2.22 13.73
C ASP A 81 17.29 -1.97 15.00
N LYS A 82 17.64 -2.69 16.07
CA LYS A 82 16.89 -2.70 17.35
C LYS A 82 16.78 -1.33 18.04
N ASN A 83 17.74 -0.45 17.81
CA ASN A 83 17.82 0.87 18.43
C ASN A 83 17.38 2.00 17.48
N SER A 84 16.65 1.66 16.40
CA SER A 84 16.12 2.67 15.50
C SER A 84 15.05 3.51 16.21
N THR A 85 15.09 4.83 16.02
CA THR A 85 14.13 5.76 16.62
C THR A 85 12.71 5.42 16.18
N ALA A 86 11.78 5.44 17.14
CA ALA A 86 10.38 5.15 16.89
C ALA A 86 9.77 6.15 15.88
N ASN A 87 8.76 5.70 15.14
CA ASN A 87 8.01 6.50 14.16
C ASN A 87 8.83 7.07 12.99
N HIS A 88 10.10 6.67 12.86
CA HIS A 88 10.95 6.99 11.73
C HIS A 88 11.01 5.84 10.73
N GLY A 89 11.46 6.17 9.53
CA GLY A 89 11.75 5.20 8.49
C GLY A 89 12.68 5.79 7.44
N PHE A 90 13.06 4.95 6.48
CA PHE A 90 13.82 5.41 5.33
C PHE A 90 13.01 6.45 4.56
N ASN A 91 13.61 7.60 4.24
CA ASN A 91 12.87 8.68 3.61
C ASN A 91 13.75 9.52 2.69
N LEU A 92 13.12 10.14 1.70
CA LEU A 92 13.75 10.98 0.68
C LEU A 92 12.83 12.18 0.39
N LYS A 93 13.35 13.40 0.53
CA LYS A 93 12.58 14.62 0.32
C LYS A 93 13.18 15.46 -0.80
N ILE A 94 12.39 15.73 -1.84
CA ILE A 94 12.78 16.57 -2.98
C ILE A 94 11.96 17.86 -2.94
N GLY A 95 12.64 18.97 -2.61
CA GLY A 95 12.00 20.29 -2.47
C GLY A 95 11.13 20.38 -1.21
N ASP A 96 10.03 21.12 -1.30
CA ASP A 96 9.09 21.32 -0.20
C ASP A 96 8.17 20.09 -0.03
N PRO A 97 7.78 19.67 1.18
CA PRO A 97 6.99 18.47 1.41
C PRO A 97 5.48 18.68 1.12
N LYS A 98 5.14 19.21 -0.06
CA LYS A 98 3.74 19.47 -0.45
C LYS A 98 2.99 18.19 -0.75
N ASN A 99 3.67 17.16 -1.24
CA ASN A 99 3.09 15.85 -1.53
C ASN A 99 3.78 14.81 -0.65
N LEU A 100 3.03 14.05 0.13
CA LEU A 100 3.58 12.96 0.95
C LEU A 100 3.15 11.61 0.37
N LYS A 101 4.11 10.70 0.19
CA LYS A 101 3.85 9.33 -0.25
C LYS A 101 4.45 8.35 0.74
N PHE A 102 3.60 7.51 1.31
CA PHE A 102 3.95 6.55 2.35
C PHE A 102 3.94 5.13 1.79
N PHE A 103 5.12 4.51 1.75
CA PHE A 103 5.32 3.18 1.20
C PHE A 103 5.45 2.15 2.31
N GLU A 104 4.99 0.92 2.05
CA GLU A 104 5.17 -0.18 3.00
C GLU A 104 6.64 -0.55 3.21
N SER A 105 7.47 -0.43 2.17
CA SER A 105 8.90 -0.73 2.25
C SER A 105 9.79 0.27 1.48
N SER A 106 11.07 0.29 1.88
CA SER A 106 12.12 1.07 1.21
C SER A 106 12.29 0.71 -0.27
N ILE A 107 12.08 -0.55 -0.63
CA ILE A 107 12.23 -1.01 -2.01
C ILE A 107 11.08 -0.51 -2.88
N ASP A 108 9.84 -0.54 -2.38
CA ASP A 108 8.68 -0.05 -3.13
C ASP A 108 8.81 1.46 -3.35
N MET A 109 9.27 2.18 -2.32
CA MET A 109 9.57 3.60 -2.39
C MET A 109 10.60 3.93 -3.48
N LEU A 110 11.73 3.22 -3.50
CA LEU A 110 12.78 3.45 -4.51
C LEU A 110 12.34 3.02 -5.91
N SER A 111 11.56 1.96 -6.03
CA SER A 111 10.98 1.51 -7.29
C SER A 111 10.02 2.56 -7.86
N TYR A 112 9.17 3.14 -7.01
CA TYR A 112 8.32 4.26 -7.39
C TYR A 112 9.13 5.47 -7.83
N ALA A 113 10.14 5.86 -7.04
CA ALA A 113 10.99 7.00 -7.34
C ALA A 113 11.68 6.84 -8.70
N ALA A 114 12.24 5.65 -8.96
CA ALA A 114 12.89 5.31 -10.22
C ALA A 114 11.98 5.49 -11.45
N LEU A 115 10.70 5.14 -11.31
CA LEU A 115 9.72 5.17 -12.40
C LEU A 115 9.01 6.53 -12.59
N ASN A 116 9.06 7.42 -11.59
CA ASN A 116 8.24 8.65 -11.58
C ASN A 116 9.07 9.91 -11.32
N ARG A 117 10.34 9.94 -11.74
CA ARG A 117 11.30 11.04 -11.47
C ARG A 117 10.70 12.43 -11.71
N GLU A 118 10.00 12.60 -12.83
CA GLU A 118 9.38 13.86 -13.27
C GLU A 118 8.25 14.35 -12.36
N LYS A 119 7.70 13.48 -11.51
CA LYS A 119 6.61 13.78 -10.56
C LYS A 119 7.09 14.00 -9.14
N LEU A 120 8.40 13.90 -8.86
CA LEU A 120 8.92 13.96 -7.50
C LEU A 120 9.18 15.38 -6.98
N GLN A 121 9.00 16.41 -7.82
CA GLN A 121 9.20 17.79 -7.35
C GLN A 121 8.21 18.12 -6.22
N ASN A 122 8.73 18.68 -5.12
CA ASN A 122 7.97 19.00 -3.91
C ASN A 122 7.26 17.76 -3.32
N THR A 123 7.99 16.64 -3.27
CA THR A 123 7.47 15.36 -2.77
C THR A 123 8.39 14.80 -1.70
N TRP A 124 7.77 14.28 -0.65
CA TRP A 124 8.41 13.50 0.39
C TRP A 124 7.98 12.04 0.27
N LEU A 125 8.94 11.18 -0.04
CA LEU A 125 8.78 9.74 -0.05
C LEU A 125 9.22 9.19 1.31
N VAL A 126 8.38 8.38 1.95
CA VAL A 126 8.65 7.81 3.27
C VAL A 126 8.32 6.31 3.25
N SER A 127 9.28 5.46 3.61
CA SER A 127 9.04 4.06 3.95
C SER A 127 8.57 3.97 5.40
N MET A 128 7.40 3.38 5.61
CA MET A 128 6.86 3.09 6.94
C MET A 128 7.54 1.87 7.60
N GLU A 129 8.33 1.12 6.82
CA GLU A 129 8.99 -0.10 7.27
C GLU A 129 7.99 -1.10 7.88
N GLY A 130 6.91 -1.34 7.13
CA GLY A 130 5.69 -2.06 7.52
C GLY A 130 4.49 -1.14 7.69
N LEU A 131 3.30 -1.71 7.85
CA LEU A 131 2.03 -1.00 8.00
C LEU A 131 1.92 -0.24 9.34
N LYS A 132 2.53 0.95 9.44
CA LYS A 132 2.68 1.73 10.69
C LYS A 132 2.09 3.15 10.60
N HIS A 133 0.89 3.33 11.15
CA HIS A 133 0.19 4.62 11.25
C HIS A 133 1.05 5.74 11.87
N ASN A 134 1.80 5.43 12.94
CA ASN A 134 2.56 6.46 13.65
C ASN A 134 3.67 7.10 12.81
N VAL A 135 4.18 6.39 11.80
CA VAL A 135 5.15 6.96 10.84
C VAL A 135 4.45 8.00 9.97
N ILE A 136 3.23 7.71 9.47
CA ILE A 136 2.42 8.66 8.70
C ILE A 136 2.18 9.93 9.51
N SER A 137 1.67 9.77 10.74
CA SER A 137 1.37 10.90 11.63
C SER A 137 2.60 11.75 11.96
N HIS A 138 3.76 11.11 12.17
CA HIS A 138 5.00 11.82 12.44
C HIS A 138 5.44 12.69 11.25
N TYR A 139 5.63 12.09 10.08
CA TYR A 139 6.12 12.83 8.90
C TYR A 139 5.10 13.84 8.36
N PHE A 140 3.80 13.57 8.52
CA PHE A 140 2.77 14.57 8.23
C PHE A 140 2.92 15.81 9.14
N GLY A 141 3.11 15.60 10.45
CA GLY A 141 3.37 16.69 11.40
C GLY A 141 4.62 17.49 11.06
N GLU A 142 5.71 16.82 10.68
CA GLU A 142 6.95 17.45 10.22
C GLU A 142 6.72 18.32 8.98
N ALA A 143 5.98 17.80 7.99
CA ALA A 143 5.65 18.55 6.78
C ALA A 143 4.79 19.78 7.06
N VAL A 144 3.79 19.66 7.95
CA VAL A 144 2.97 20.80 8.39
C VAL A 144 3.83 21.85 9.09
N SER A 145 4.70 21.43 10.00
CA SER A 145 5.62 22.33 10.73
C SER A 145 6.49 23.13 9.75
N GLU A 146 7.12 22.46 8.80
CA GLU A 146 7.98 23.10 7.79
C GLU A 146 7.21 24.04 6.84
N LEU A 147 6.06 23.60 6.33
CA LEU A 147 5.28 24.38 5.37
C LEU A 147 4.57 25.57 6.01
N SER A 148 4.18 25.47 7.29
CA SER A 148 3.51 26.56 8.00
C SER A 148 4.36 27.83 8.09
N GLN A 149 5.70 27.69 8.16
CA GLN A 149 6.65 28.81 8.11
C GLN A 149 6.57 29.60 6.79
N LYS A 150 6.05 28.97 5.73
CA LYS A 150 5.86 29.53 4.39
C LYS A 150 4.40 29.83 4.08
N GLN A 151 3.51 29.81 5.08
CA GLN A 151 2.05 29.94 4.91
C GLN A 151 1.49 28.92 3.89
N ALA A 152 2.04 27.70 3.92
CA ALA A 152 1.62 26.59 3.07
C ALA A 152 1.21 25.39 3.92
N PHE A 153 0.52 24.44 3.29
CA PHE A 153 0.06 23.19 3.90
C PHE A 153 0.31 22.03 2.95
N PRO A 154 0.47 20.78 3.43
CA PRO A 154 0.47 19.60 2.56
C PRO A 154 -0.75 19.59 1.64
N GLN A 155 -0.54 19.22 0.38
CA GLN A 155 -1.56 19.22 -0.67
C GLN A 155 -2.10 17.81 -0.94
N SER A 156 -1.26 16.79 -0.77
CA SER A 156 -1.65 15.39 -0.95
C SER A 156 -0.95 14.49 0.06
N ILE A 157 -1.64 13.42 0.43
CA ILE A 157 -1.10 12.31 1.22
C ILE A 157 -1.51 11.05 0.47
N GLU A 158 -0.56 10.19 0.09
CA GLU A 158 -0.86 8.96 -0.64
C GLU A 158 -0.28 7.75 0.10
N ILE A 159 -1.09 6.70 0.22
CA ILE A 159 -0.72 5.45 0.89
C ILE A 159 -0.44 4.38 -0.17
N CYS A 160 0.84 4.03 -0.30
CA CYS A 160 1.41 3.14 -1.31
C CYS A 160 1.80 1.80 -0.67
N VAL A 161 0.79 1.02 -0.27
CA VAL A 161 0.95 -0.30 0.35
C VAL A 161 0.78 -1.43 -0.66
N ASP A 162 1.15 -2.65 -0.27
CA ASP A 162 1.00 -3.83 -1.10
C ASP A 162 -0.48 -4.06 -1.48
N ASN A 163 -0.71 -4.55 -2.71
CA ASN A 163 -2.05 -4.89 -3.20
C ASN A 163 -2.51 -6.25 -2.65
N ASP A 164 -2.54 -6.36 -1.34
CA ASP A 164 -2.94 -7.56 -0.60
C ASP A 164 -3.99 -7.22 0.47
N ARG A 165 -4.45 -8.25 1.18
CA ARG A 165 -5.47 -8.07 2.22
C ARG A 165 -5.02 -7.10 3.32
N ALA A 166 -3.76 -7.18 3.76
CA ALA A 166 -3.26 -6.38 4.87
C ALA A 166 -3.12 -4.89 4.46
N GLY A 167 -2.56 -4.62 3.28
CA GLY A 167 -2.43 -3.29 2.71
C GLY A 167 -3.78 -2.61 2.50
N HIS A 168 -4.76 -3.31 1.90
CA HIS A 168 -6.11 -2.75 1.72
C HIS A 168 -6.81 -2.42 3.05
N ILE A 169 -6.70 -3.28 4.07
CA ILE A 169 -7.25 -3.03 5.40
C ILE A 169 -6.55 -1.86 6.08
N PHE A 170 -5.23 -1.71 5.88
CA PHE A 170 -4.49 -0.57 6.40
C PHE A 170 -4.93 0.73 5.73
N TYR A 171 -4.99 0.77 4.39
CA TYR A 171 -5.50 1.93 3.66
C TYR A 171 -6.91 2.33 4.09
N GLU A 172 -7.81 1.36 4.32
CA GLU A 172 -9.16 1.65 4.82
C GLU A 172 -9.18 2.42 6.14
N LYS A 173 -8.20 2.19 7.02
CA LYS A 173 -8.07 2.90 8.29
C LYS A 173 -7.48 4.29 8.07
N GLU A 174 -6.46 4.38 7.22
CA GLU A 174 -5.77 5.64 6.94
C GLU A 174 -6.61 6.62 6.12
N GLN A 175 -7.46 6.17 5.19
CA GLN A 175 -8.33 7.06 4.39
C GLN A 175 -9.30 7.89 5.25
N LEU A 176 -9.65 7.39 6.44
CA LEU A 176 -10.50 8.09 7.39
C LEU A 176 -9.72 9.20 8.12
N MET A 177 -8.40 9.06 8.16
CA MET A 177 -7.46 10.02 8.68
C MET A 177 -7.14 11.08 7.61
N GLY A 178 -6.88 12.30 8.04
CA GLY A 178 -6.62 13.45 7.19
C GLY A 178 -6.58 14.72 8.02
N ALA A 179 -6.35 15.85 7.37
CA ALA A 179 -6.28 17.14 8.04
C ALA A 179 -7.00 18.22 7.24
N VAL A 180 -7.41 19.28 7.93
CA VAL A 180 -7.99 20.46 7.30
C VAL A 180 -6.87 21.49 7.18
N ASP A 181 -6.63 21.97 5.96
CA ASP A 181 -5.72 23.07 5.69
C ASP A 181 -6.25 24.33 6.41
N PRO A 182 -5.50 24.92 7.36
CA PRO A 182 -5.95 26.08 8.11
C PRO A 182 -6.00 27.36 7.27
N PHE A 183 -5.36 27.41 6.10
CA PHE A 183 -5.31 28.58 5.22
C PHE A 183 -6.44 28.57 4.19
N THR A 184 -6.83 27.39 3.70
CA THR A 184 -7.85 27.24 2.64
C THR A 184 -9.15 26.60 3.11
N ASN A 185 -9.16 26.02 4.31
CA ASN A 185 -10.24 25.21 4.87
C ASN A 185 -10.59 23.96 4.03
N GLN A 186 -9.68 23.54 3.13
CA GLN A 186 -9.83 22.33 2.34
C GLN A 186 -9.35 21.11 3.13
N LYS A 187 -10.05 19.98 2.99
CA LYS A 187 -9.65 18.73 3.63
C LYS A 187 -8.67 17.97 2.75
N VAL A 188 -7.48 17.70 3.29
CA VAL A 188 -6.49 16.79 2.72
C VAL A 188 -6.72 15.41 3.32
N ARG A 189 -6.99 14.41 2.48
CA ARG A 189 -7.24 13.03 2.89
C ARG A 189 -6.08 12.13 2.44
N CYS A 190 -5.95 10.98 3.09
CA CYS A 190 -5.08 9.92 2.59
C CYS A 190 -5.72 9.30 1.33
N GLU A 191 -5.08 9.50 0.19
CA GLU A 191 -5.43 8.98 -1.13
C GLU A 191 -4.84 7.58 -1.35
N ARG A 192 -5.47 6.84 -2.26
CA ARG A 192 -5.08 5.46 -2.59
C ARG A 192 -3.92 5.46 -3.60
N GLY A 193 -2.78 4.93 -3.19
CA GLY A 193 -1.58 4.74 -4.03
C GLY A 193 -1.19 3.28 -4.26
N ILE A 194 -2.16 2.36 -4.19
CA ILE A 194 -1.90 0.91 -4.29
C ILE A 194 -1.57 0.54 -5.74
N ALA A 195 -0.39 -0.05 -5.95
CA ALA A 195 0.06 -0.45 -7.28
C ALA A 195 -0.83 -1.57 -7.86
N ASN A 196 -1.13 -1.48 -9.16
CA ASN A 196 -1.92 -2.48 -9.88
C ASN A 196 -3.32 -2.76 -9.30
N ASP A 197 -3.89 -1.81 -8.55
CA ASP A 197 -5.15 -2.06 -7.83
C ASP A 197 -6.31 -2.43 -8.77
N TRP A 198 -6.36 -1.85 -9.95
CA TRP A 198 -7.42 -2.12 -10.93
C TRP A 198 -7.22 -3.40 -11.76
N GLN A 199 -6.13 -4.15 -11.55
CA GLN A 199 -5.85 -5.34 -12.34
C GLN A 199 -6.74 -6.52 -11.92
N VAL A 200 -7.32 -7.18 -12.93
CA VAL A 200 -8.13 -8.40 -12.76
C VAL A 200 -7.37 -9.59 -13.37
N PRO A 201 -7.27 -10.73 -12.66
CA PRO A 201 -6.66 -11.93 -13.22
C PRO A 201 -7.37 -12.41 -14.49
N LYS A 202 -6.58 -12.76 -15.51
CA LYS A 202 -7.11 -13.12 -16.84
C LYS A 202 -7.96 -14.39 -16.79
N GLU A 203 -7.67 -15.27 -15.85
CA GLU A 203 -8.33 -16.56 -15.67
C GLU A 203 -9.80 -16.39 -15.27
N TYR A 204 -10.15 -15.29 -14.59
CA TYR A 204 -11.51 -15.03 -14.12
C TYR A 204 -12.40 -14.41 -15.20
N LYS A 205 -11.80 -13.80 -16.22
CA LYS A 205 -12.50 -13.03 -17.26
C LYS A 205 -13.63 -13.84 -17.90
N VAL A 206 -13.35 -15.08 -18.30
CA VAL A 206 -14.34 -15.97 -18.94
C VAL A 206 -15.54 -16.23 -18.04
N ILE A 207 -15.29 -16.41 -16.73
CA ILE A 207 -16.35 -16.67 -15.74
C ILE A 207 -17.26 -15.44 -15.60
N TYR A 208 -16.67 -14.24 -15.47
CA TYR A 208 -17.45 -13.01 -15.37
C TYR A 208 -18.29 -12.76 -16.62
N GLU A 209 -17.71 -12.90 -17.81
CA GLU A 209 -18.40 -12.68 -19.09
C GLU A 209 -19.55 -13.67 -19.30
N GLU A 210 -19.34 -14.95 -18.97
CA GLU A 210 -20.37 -15.98 -19.07
C GLU A 210 -21.56 -15.67 -18.14
N VAL A 211 -21.29 -15.41 -16.86
CA VAL A 211 -22.33 -15.11 -15.87
C VAL A 211 -23.04 -13.79 -16.17
N ALA A 212 -22.29 -12.76 -16.57
CA ALA A 212 -22.84 -11.46 -16.94
C ALA A 212 -23.82 -11.58 -18.12
N LYS A 213 -23.48 -12.42 -19.11
CA LYS A 213 -24.37 -12.72 -20.25
C LYS A 213 -25.61 -13.51 -19.83
N GLU A 214 -25.45 -14.53 -18.98
CA GLU A 214 -26.57 -15.35 -18.45
C GLU A 214 -27.59 -14.46 -17.71
N GLU A 215 -27.12 -13.59 -16.81
CA GLU A 215 -27.94 -12.80 -15.89
C GLU A 215 -28.25 -11.37 -16.41
N LYS A 216 -27.76 -11.03 -17.62
CA LYS A 216 -27.96 -9.74 -18.29
C LYS A 216 -27.49 -8.55 -17.43
N VAL A 217 -26.27 -8.63 -16.92
CA VAL A 217 -25.56 -7.55 -16.22
C VAL A 217 -24.20 -7.29 -16.89
N THR A 218 -23.49 -6.24 -16.49
CA THR A 218 -22.11 -6.00 -16.95
C THR A 218 -21.11 -6.85 -16.15
N PRO A 219 -20.08 -7.44 -16.79
CA PRO A 219 -19.05 -8.18 -16.07
C PRO A 219 -18.24 -7.29 -15.13
N GLU A 220 -18.03 -6.01 -15.47
CA GLU A 220 -17.31 -5.04 -14.66
C GLU A 220 -17.99 -4.82 -13.29
N ALA A 221 -19.32 -4.79 -13.22
CA ALA A 221 -20.03 -4.65 -11.96
C ALA A 221 -19.80 -5.86 -11.04
N ILE A 222 -19.72 -7.08 -11.58
CA ILE A 222 -19.39 -8.29 -10.80
C ILE A 222 -17.94 -8.20 -10.30
N MET A 223 -17.01 -7.79 -11.18
CA MET A 223 -15.60 -7.60 -10.83
C MET A 223 -15.43 -6.57 -9.71
N ALA A 224 -16.16 -5.44 -9.78
CA ALA A 224 -16.11 -4.39 -8.78
C ALA A 224 -16.53 -4.89 -7.38
N ILE A 225 -17.61 -5.68 -7.30
CA ILE A 225 -18.03 -6.30 -6.04
C ILE A 225 -16.98 -7.31 -5.54
N HIS A 226 -16.46 -8.18 -6.40
CA HIS A 226 -15.46 -9.16 -6.01
C HIS A 226 -14.16 -8.50 -5.51
N LYS A 227 -13.69 -7.46 -6.22
CA LYS A 227 -12.54 -6.65 -5.83
C LYS A 227 -12.78 -5.96 -4.49
N THR A 228 -13.94 -5.35 -4.32
CA THR A 228 -14.31 -4.62 -3.09
C THR A 228 -14.37 -5.55 -1.88
N GLU A 229 -14.98 -6.73 -2.03
CA GLU A 229 -15.26 -7.61 -0.91
C GLU A 229 -14.03 -8.43 -0.47
N ASN A 230 -13.27 -9.00 -1.39
CA ASN A 230 -12.15 -9.88 -1.03
C ASN A 230 -10.86 -9.65 -1.82
N ASN A 231 -10.74 -8.54 -2.57
CA ASN A 231 -9.60 -8.26 -3.43
C ASN A 231 -9.32 -9.34 -4.50
N LEU A 232 -10.39 -9.88 -5.12
CA LEU A 232 -10.34 -10.89 -6.18
C LEU A 232 -9.67 -12.21 -5.77
N GLN A 233 -9.69 -12.53 -4.47
CA GLN A 233 -9.13 -13.79 -3.98
C GLN A 233 -10.10 -14.95 -4.22
N LEU A 234 -9.58 -16.16 -4.42
CA LEU A 234 -10.40 -17.38 -4.48
C LEU A 234 -10.65 -17.98 -3.09
N THR A 235 -10.52 -17.17 -2.05
CA THR A 235 -10.79 -17.55 -0.67
C THR A 235 -11.92 -16.69 -0.11
N ASN A 236 -12.56 -17.21 0.94
CA ASN A 236 -13.67 -16.55 1.63
C ASN A 236 -13.22 -15.41 2.56
N GLN A 237 -12.00 -14.88 2.44
CA GLN A 237 -11.50 -13.85 3.34
C GLN A 237 -11.93 -12.44 2.92
N LEU A 238 -12.72 -11.78 3.76
CA LEU A 238 -13.07 -10.37 3.55
C LEU A 238 -11.84 -9.46 3.67
N VAL A 239 -11.75 -8.48 2.78
CA VAL A 239 -10.71 -7.44 2.75
C VAL A 239 -11.28 -6.12 3.27
N SER A 240 -11.67 -6.13 4.55
CA SER A 240 -12.11 -4.93 5.25
C SER A 240 -11.96 -5.06 6.76
N ALA A 241 -11.76 -3.93 7.43
CA ALA A 241 -11.85 -3.83 8.89
C ALA A 241 -13.31 -3.81 9.39
N HIS A 242 -14.26 -3.44 8.52
CA HIS A 242 -15.66 -3.29 8.86
C HIS A 242 -16.43 -4.60 8.63
N LYS A 243 -17.52 -4.77 9.37
CA LYS A 243 -18.39 -5.93 9.21
C LYS A 243 -19.40 -5.66 8.11
N VAL A 244 -19.34 -6.46 7.05
CA VAL A 244 -20.36 -6.47 5.99
C VAL A 244 -20.73 -7.92 5.65
N LYS A 245 -22.01 -8.13 5.35
CA LYS A 245 -22.58 -9.35 4.80
C LYS A 245 -22.26 -9.40 3.30
N ALA A 246 -21.00 -9.65 3.00
CA ALA A 246 -20.48 -9.81 1.65
C ALA A 246 -20.92 -11.14 1.02
N SER A 247 -20.74 -11.24 -0.30
CA SER A 247 -20.99 -12.47 -1.07
C SER A 247 -19.71 -13.28 -1.32
N PHE A 248 -18.60 -12.61 -1.63
CA PHE A 248 -17.30 -13.22 -1.93
C PHE A 248 -16.40 -13.42 -0.70
N GLY A 249 -16.74 -12.79 0.42
CA GLY A 249 -15.93 -12.86 1.63
C GLY A 249 -16.75 -12.89 2.91
N GLN A 250 -16.10 -13.34 3.97
CA GLN A 250 -16.58 -13.27 5.35
C GLN A 250 -15.45 -12.80 6.26
N GLN A 251 -15.83 -12.14 7.36
CA GLN A 251 -14.87 -11.75 8.38
C GLN A 251 -14.49 -12.99 9.20
N LEU A 252 -13.27 -13.46 9.00
CA LEU A 252 -12.71 -14.59 9.74
C LEU A 252 -12.06 -14.13 11.06
N SER A 253 -12.33 -14.89 12.11
CA SER A 253 -11.61 -14.84 13.39
C SER A 253 -10.29 -15.61 13.29
N VAL A 254 -9.43 -15.49 14.30
CA VAL A 254 -8.12 -16.18 14.35
C VAL A 254 -8.23 -17.70 14.24
N ASN A 255 -9.35 -18.28 14.69
CA ASN A 255 -9.57 -19.73 14.69
C ASN A 255 -10.35 -20.22 13.46
N ASP A 256 -10.88 -19.32 12.64
CA ASP A 256 -11.69 -19.71 11.49
C ASP A 256 -10.77 -20.16 10.34
N SER A 257 -11.17 -21.23 9.66
CA SER A 257 -10.40 -21.76 8.53
C SER A 257 -10.66 -20.93 7.27
N ILE A 258 -9.60 -20.71 6.50
CA ILE A 258 -9.70 -20.11 5.17
C ILE A 258 -10.20 -21.18 4.21
N GLU A 259 -11.30 -20.91 3.51
CA GLU A 259 -11.91 -21.86 2.58
C GLU A 259 -11.87 -21.30 1.16
N ALA A 260 -11.75 -22.20 0.18
CA ALA A 260 -11.85 -21.86 -1.23
C ALA A 260 -13.30 -21.54 -1.61
N ILE A 261 -13.50 -20.54 -2.47
CA ILE A 261 -14.82 -20.18 -2.99
C ILE A 261 -15.04 -20.77 -4.39
N ASN A 262 -16.29 -21.12 -4.70
CA ASN A 262 -16.69 -21.36 -6.08
C ASN A 262 -17.03 -20.03 -6.75
N LEU A 263 -16.08 -19.49 -7.51
CA LEU A 263 -16.20 -18.17 -8.13
C LEU A 263 -17.48 -18.05 -8.99
N LYS A 264 -17.77 -19.03 -9.84
CA LYS A 264 -18.90 -18.98 -10.79
C LYS A 264 -20.24 -18.93 -10.05
N ASP A 265 -20.40 -19.74 -9.01
CA ASP A 265 -21.64 -19.79 -8.24
C ASP A 265 -21.90 -18.47 -7.47
N ILE A 266 -20.85 -17.89 -6.87
CA ILE A 266 -20.98 -16.60 -6.20
C ILE A 266 -21.23 -15.48 -7.20
N CYS A 267 -20.56 -15.48 -8.36
CA CYS A 267 -20.84 -14.52 -9.43
C CYS A 267 -22.32 -14.55 -9.84
N ARG A 268 -22.95 -15.72 -9.98
CA ARG A 268 -24.39 -15.82 -10.31
C ARG A 268 -25.27 -15.23 -9.24
N LYS A 269 -24.95 -15.47 -7.96
CA LYS A 269 -25.68 -14.86 -6.83
C LYS A 269 -25.58 -13.34 -6.87
N VAL A 270 -24.35 -12.83 -7.02
CA VAL A 270 -24.08 -11.39 -7.08
C VAL A 270 -24.74 -10.73 -8.27
N ALA A 271 -24.69 -11.35 -9.45
CA ALA A 271 -25.32 -10.85 -10.67
C ALA A 271 -26.84 -10.68 -10.50
N LYS A 272 -27.52 -11.62 -9.83
CA LYS A 272 -28.96 -11.51 -9.52
C LYS A 272 -29.27 -10.34 -8.58
N GLU A 273 -28.43 -10.14 -7.56
CA GLU A 273 -28.56 -8.99 -6.64
C GLU A 273 -28.27 -7.66 -7.37
N LEU A 274 -27.25 -7.62 -8.23
CA LEU A 274 -26.91 -6.46 -9.06
C LEU A 274 -28.03 -6.09 -10.02
N LYS A 275 -28.72 -7.08 -10.62
CA LYS A 275 -29.84 -6.82 -11.53
C LYS A 275 -30.98 -6.04 -10.86
N ALA A 276 -31.20 -6.26 -9.57
CA ALA A 276 -32.18 -5.50 -8.80
C ALA A 276 -31.74 -4.05 -8.49
N CYS A 277 -30.46 -3.74 -8.70
CA CYS A 277 -29.82 -2.44 -8.44
C CYS A 277 -29.47 -1.68 -9.74
N GLU A 278 -29.82 -2.21 -10.90
CA GLU A 278 -29.56 -1.57 -12.20
C GLU A 278 -30.41 -0.29 -12.35
N ARG A 279 -29.76 0.78 -12.84
CA ARG A 279 -30.36 2.07 -13.15
C ARG A 279 -30.82 2.11 -14.61
N VAL A 280 -31.65 3.09 -14.95
CA VAL A 280 -32.22 3.25 -16.29
C VAL A 280 -31.15 3.46 -17.37
N ASP A 281 -29.99 4.00 -16.99
CA ASP A 281 -28.84 4.25 -17.87
C ASP A 281 -27.90 3.03 -18.02
N GLY A 282 -28.22 1.89 -17.39
CA GLY A 282 -27.41 0.68 -17.40
C GLY A 282 -26.26 0.67 -16.39
N THR A 283 -26.14 1.70 -15.55
CA THR A 283 -25.22 1.71 -14.40
C THR A 283 -25.84 0.99 -13.19
N TYR A 284 -25.08 0.81 -12.11
CA TYR A 284 -25.53 0.10 -10.91
C TYR A 284 -25.52 1.01 -9.69
N ASP A 285 -26.53 0.86 -8.85
CA ASP A 285 -26.63 1.54 -7.57
C ASP A 285 -26.00 0.69 -6.45
N PHE A 286 -24.73 0.95 -6.13
CA PHE A 286 -24.02 0.18 -5.12
C PHE A 286 -24.46 0.49 -3.70
N ASP A 287 -25.00 1.69 -3.43
CA ASP A 287 -25.64 2.01 -2.15
C ASP A 287 -26.82 1.07 -1.89
N ARG A 288 -27.65 0.85 -2.93
CA ARG A 288 -28.75 -0.12 -2.87
C ARG A 288 -28.25 -1.55 -2.76
N PHE A 289 -27.15 -1.91 -3.44
CA PHE A 289 -26.57 -3.26 -3.36
C PHE A 289 -26.07 -3.59 -1.95
N TYR A 290 -25.44 -2.64 -1.27
CA TYR A 290 -24.92 -2.81 0.09
C TYR A 290 -25.93 -2.45 1.18
N GLN A 291 -27.11 -1.94 0.83
CA GLN A 291 -28.15 -1.58 1.79
C GLN A 291 -28.46 -2.74 2.76
N LYS A 292 -28.41 -2.47 4.06
CA LYS A 292 -28.65 -3.45 5.14
C LYS A 292 -27.66 -4.62 5.19
N LYS A 293 -26.52 -4.55 4.48
CA LYS A 293 -25.45 -5.56 4.58
C LYS A 293 -24.46 -5.27 5.71
N GLY A 294 -24.48 -4.11 6.36
CA GLY A 294 -23.55 -3.80 7.47
C GLY A 294 -24.04 -2.63 8.31
N ASP A 295 -23.17 -2.03 9.12
CA ASP A 295 -23.45 -0.70 9.68
C ASP A 295 -23.38 0.38 8.59
N ILE A 296 -23.83 1.60 8.90
CA ILE A 296 -23.92 2.68 7.89
C ILE A 296 -22.55 3.05 7.30
N ASN A 297 -21.48 3.00 8.09
CA ASN A 297 -20.14 3.35 7.64
C ASN A 297 -19.57 2.27 6.72
N ALA A 298 -19.78 1.01 7.08
CA ALA A 298 -19.41 -0.14 6.26
C ALA A 298 -20.12 -0.11 4.90
N GLN A 299 -21.42 0.21 4.89
CA GLN A 299 -22.22 0.31 3.67
C GLN A 299 -21.70 1.40 2.74
N ILE A 300 -21.51 2.62 3.25
CA ILE A 300 -21.00 3.76 2.48
C ILE A 300 -19.61 3.45 1.93
N LEU A 301 -18.73 2.86 2.75
CA LEU A 301 -17.37 2.51 2.33
C LEU A 301 -17.36 1.49 1.19
N PHE A 302 -18.17 0.43 1.28
CA PHE A 302 -18.20 -0.61 0.26
C PHE A 302 -18.84 -0.12 -1.03
N SER A 303 -19.86 0.73 -0.93
CA SER A 303 -20.44 1.40 -2.09
C SER A 303 -19.38 2.26 -2.81
N TYR A 304 -18.71 3.14 -2.07
CA TYR A 304 -17.65 4.02 -2.60
C TYR A 304 -16.49 3.26 -3.24
N LYS A 305 -16.14 2.07 -2.73
CA LYS A 305 -15.09 1.23 -3.32
C LYS A 305 -15.51 0.52 -4.60
N ALA A 306 -16.80 0.25 -4.75
CA ALA A 306 -17.35 -0.48 -5.89
C ALA A 306 -17.67 0.44 -7.08
N GLU A 307 -17.96 1.72 -6.81
CA GLU A 307 -18.06 2.78 -7.82
C GLU A 307 -16.73 3.02 -8.56
#